data_AF-A0A7Y6N9D5-F1
#
_entry.id   AF-A0A7Y6N9D5-F1
#
_cell.length_a   1.000
_cell.length_b   1.000
_cell.length_c   1.000
_cell.angle_alpha   90.00
_cell.angle_beta   90.00
_cell.angle_gamma   90.00
#
_symmetry.space_group_name_H-M   'P 1'
#
loop_
_entity.id
_entity.type
_entity.pdbx_description
1 polymer ?
#
loop_
_entity_poly.entity_id
_entity_poly.type
_entity_poly.pdbx_seq_one_letter_code
_entity_poly.pdbx_strand_id
1 'polypeptide(L)'
;MLSKICNAIKRLSRKEGKFVGKDENGNSYYESSEGKRWVMYSGISEPTTVPPEWHIWLHYTNDAVPVNSKKRKLKHIPNLTGTKDAYYPNQKVKNYYERWSPNH
;
A
#
# COMPACT_ATOMS: atom_id res chain seq x y z
N MET A 1 21.62 11.75 34.67
CA MET A 1 20.18 11.40 34.70
C MET A 1 19.47 11.46 33.34
N LEU A 2 20.07 12.01 32.29
CA LEU A 2 19.44 12.13 30.95
C LEU A 2 19.41 10.82 30.13
N SER A 3 20.27 9.84 30.42
CA SER A 3 20.32 8.58 29.64
C SER A 3 19.17 7.61 29.94
N LYS A 4 18.56 7.70 31.13
CA LYS A 4 17.45 6.82 31.53
C LYS A 4 16.15 7.18 30.81
N ILE A 5 15.92 8.46 30.52
CA ILE A 5 14.73 8.95 29.78
C ILE A 5 14.85 8.61 28.29
N CYS A 6 16.03 8.78 27.67
CA CYS A 6 16.28 8.37 26.29
C CYS A 6 16.06 6.86 26.06
N ASN A 7 16.40 6.01 27.04
CA ASN A 7 16.14 4.57 26.96
C ASN A 7 14.67 4.20 27.18
N ALA A 8 13.89 5.02 27.90
CA ALA A 8 12.46 4.81 28.13
C ALA A 8 11.62 5.10 26.87
N ILE A 9 11.96 6.16 26.13
CA ILE A 9 11.34 6.48 24.83
C ILE A 9 11.66 5.38 23.80
N LYS A 10 12.90 4.86 23.80
CA LYS A 10 13.31 3.68 23.03
C LYS A 10 12.57 2.38 23.43
N ARG A 11 12.07 2.29 24.66
CA ARG A 11 11.34 1.14 25.21
C ARG A 11 9.86 1.15 24.84
N LEU A 12 9.22 2.32 24.73
CA LEU A 12 7.83 2.44 24.33
C LEU A 12 7.61 2.21 22.82
N SER A 13 8.63 2.43 21.99
CA SER A 13 8.58 2.10 20.55
C SER A 13 9.15 0.72 20.22
N ARG A 14 9.48 -0.10 21.23
CA ARG A 14 10.10 -1.41 21.06
C ARG A 14 9.06 -2.46 20.70
N LYS A 15 8.38 -2.30 19.56
CA LYS A 15 7.98 -3.47 18.80
C LYS A 15 9.28 -4.09 18.29
N GLU A 16 9.77 -5.14 18.95
CA GLU A 16 10.93 -5.94 18.57
C GLU A 16 10.65 -6.71 17.27
N GLY A 17 10.37 -5.98 16.19
CA GLY A 17 10.20 -6.57 14.88
C GLY A 17 11.55 -6.81 14.23
N LYS A 18 11.76 -8.02 13.74
CA LYS A 18 12.84 -8.32 12.79
C LYS A 18 12.54 -7.57 11.50
N PHE A 19 13.51 -6.84 10.98
CA PHE A 19 13.42 -6.25 9.65
C PHE A 19 13.38 -7.35 8.59
N VAL A 20 12.37 -7.33 7.75
CA VAL A 20 12.13 -8.34 6.71
C VAL A 20 12.60 -7.84 5.34
N GLY A 21 12.29 -6.59 5.01
CA GLY A 21 12.69 -6.00 3.75
C GLY A 21 12.10 -4.62 3.51
N LYS A 22 12.40 -4.07 2.34
CA LYS A 22 11.96 -2.74 1.89
C LYS A 22 11.42 -2.84 0.47
N ASP A 23 10.35 -2.12 0.17
CA ASP A 23 9.81 -2.04 -1.19
C ASP A 23 10.44 -0.91 -2.02
N GLU A 24 10.04 -0.83 -3.29
CA GLU A 24 10.48 0.19 -4.24
C GLU A 24 10.02 1.61 -3.87
N ASN A 25 8.93 1.72 -3.11
CA ASN A 25 8.37 2.98 -2.61
C ASN A 25 9.05 3.42 -1.29
N GLY A 26 9.92 2.59 -0.76
CA GLY A 26 10.70 2.82 0.44
C GLY A 26 10.03 2.43 1.75
N ASN A 27 8.86 1.79 1.72
CA ASN A 27 8.22 1.28 2.93
C ASN A 27 9.02 0.11 3.48
N SER A 28 9.17 0.08 4.80
CA SER A 28 9.96 -0.93 5.52
C SER A 28 9.03 -1.90 6.25
N TYR A 29 9.28 -3.20 6.11
CA TYR A 29 8.43 -4.25 6.62
C TYR A 29 9.10 -5.00 7.77
N TYR A 30 8.31 -5.31 8.80
CA TYR A 30 8.79 -5.91 10.04
C TYR A 30 7.86 -7.03 10.49
N GLU A 31 8.43 -8.02 11.18
CA GLU A 31 7.72 -9.15 11.75
C GLU A 31 8.21 -9.41 13.19
N SER A 32 7.29 -9.59 14.15
CA SER A 32 7.67 -9.98 15.51
C SER A 32 7.98 -11.47 15.62
N SER A 33 8.63 -11.87 16.70
CA SER A 33 8.80 -13.29 17.07
C SER A 33 7.47 -14.04 17.23
N GLU A 34 6.38 -13.33 17.54
CA GLU A 34 5.02 -13.87 17.62
C GLU A 34 4.31 -13.95 16.25
N GLY A 35 4.99 -13.58 15.15
CA GLY A 35 4.44 -13.57 13.80
C GLY A 35 3.57 -12.36 13.46
N LYS A 36 3.53 -11.31 14.30
CA LYS A 36 2.78 -10.08 13.96
C LYS A 36 3.56 -9.29 12.92
N ARG A 37 2.89 -8.91 11.82
CA ARG A 37 3.49 -8.15 10.72
C ARG A 37 3.03 -6.70 10.72
N TRP A 38 3.92 -5.76 10.39
CA TRP A 38 3.56 -4.36 10.16
C TRP A 38 4.49 -3.70 9.15
N VAL A 39 3.99 -2.61 8.57
CA VAL A 39 4.71 -1.74 7.64
C VAL A 39 4.99 -0.39 8.31
N MET A 40 6.17 0.16 8.07
CA MET A 40 6.51 1.55 8.32
C MET A 40 6.61 2.27 6.98
N TYR A 41 5.68 3.19 6.74
CA TYR A 41 5.64 3.97 5.51
C TYR A 41 6.83 4.92 5.41
N SER A 42 7.36 5.11 4.20
CA SER A 42 8.46 6.06 3.95
C SER A 42 8.02 7.53 4.01
N GLY A 43 6.74 7.79 3.76
CA GLY A 43 6.15 9.13 3.70
C GLY A 43 4.82 9.20 4.42
N ILE A 44 3.80 9.73 3.74
CA ILE A 44 2.44 9.81 4.27
C ILE A 44 1.93 8.38 4.53
N SER A 45 1.31 8.17 5.69
CA SER A 45 0.81 6.87 6.13
C SER A 45 -0.43 6.45 5.34
N GLU A 46 -0.22 6.03 4.09
CA GLU A 46 -1.27 5.62 3.15
C GLU A 46 -1.19 4.11 2.86
N PRO A 47 -2.16 3.29 3.32
CA PRO A 47 -2.16 1.84 3.13
C PRO A 47 -2.12 1.41 1.66
N THR A 48 -2.68 2.24 0.78
CA THR A 48 -2.75 1.97 -0.65
C THR A 48 -1.42 2.18 -1.37
N THR A 49 -0.36 2.56 -0.66
CA THR A 49 1.01 2.66 -1.23
C THR A 49 1.76 1.34 -1.21
N VAL A 50 1.31 0.37 -0.39
CA VAL A 50 1.91 -0.96 -0.28
C VAL A 50 1.72 -1.73 -1.60
N PRO A 51 2.80 -2.18 -2.28
CA PRO A 51 2.67 -2.91 -3.53
C PRO A 51 2.02 -4.29 -3.29
N PRO A 52 1.43 -4.90 -4.34
CA PRO A 52 0.62 -6.12 -4.21
C PRO A 52 1.35 -7.30 -3.53
N GLU A 53 2.63 -7.48 -3.84
CA GLU A 53 3.44 -8.57 -3.30
C GLU A 53 3.61 -8.46 -1.77
N TRP A 54 3.88 -7.24 -1.29
CA TRP A 54 3.97 -6.96 0.15
C TRP A 54 2.60 -6.95 0.81
N HIS A 55 1.55 -6.59 0.09
CA HIS A 55 0.17 -6.64 0.57
C HIS A 55 -0.25 -8.07 0.92
N ILE A 56 0.08 -9.06 0.07
CA ILE A 56 -0.20 -10.48 0.31
C ILE A 56 0.52 -10.98 1.57
N TRP A 57 1.80 -10.63 1.71
CA TRP A 57 2.60 -11.02 2.89
C TRP A 57 2.09 -10.38 4.18
N LEU A 58 1.75 -9.09 4.13
CA LEU A 58 1.25 -8.33 5.27
C LEU A 58 -0.10 -8.85 5.78
N HIS A 59 -0.95 -9.35 4.89
CA HIS A 59 -2.28 -9.89 5.21
C HIS A 59 -2.31 -11.40 5.43
N TYR A 60 -1.16 -12.03 5.74
CA TYR A 60 -1.08 -13.47 6.07
C TYR A 60 -1.61 -14.40 4.97
N THR A 61 -1.72 -13.93 3.73
CA THR A 61 -2.21 -14.76 2.62
C THR A 61 -1.11 -15.68 2.10
N ASN A 62 0.15 -15.25 2.18
CA ASN A 62 1.33 -16.05 1.87
C ASN A 62 2.46 -15.66 2.83
N ASP A 63 3.20 -16.64 3.34
CA ASP A 63 4.34 -16.42 4.23
C ASP A 63 5.65 -16.18 3.48
N ALA A 64 5.67 -16.42 2.16
CA ALA A 64 6.82 -16.11 1.33
C ALA A 64 7.10 -14.60 1.35
N VAL A 65 8.28 -14.23 1.86
CA VAL A 65 8.79 -12.86 1.77
C VAL A 65 8.93 -12.51 0.30
N PRO A 66 8.31 -11.41 -0.17
CA PRO A 66 8.32 -11.07 -1.58
C PRO A 66 9.75 -10.77 -2.03
N VAL A 67 10.27 -11.64 -2.89
CA VAL A 67 11.56 -11.42 -3.56
C VAL A 67 11.32 -10.42 -4.69
N ASN A 68 12.24 -9.46 -4.85
CA ASN A 68 12.18 -8.47 -5.91
C ASN A 68 12.35 -9.14 -7.28
N SER A 69 11.25 -9.70 -7.78
CA SER A 69 11.19 -10.45 -9.03
C SER A 69 11.04 -9.45 -10.16
N LYS A 70 12.06 -9.35 -11.01
CA LYS A 70 12.11 -8.51 -12.24
C LYS A 70 11.06 -8.90 -13.31
N LYS A 71 9.99 -9.61 -12.95
CA LYS A 71 8.87 -9.85 -13.85
C LYS A 71 8.27 -8.49 -14.22
N ARG A 72 7.89 -8.30 -15.48
CA ARG A 72 7.26 -7.07 -15.98
C ARG A 72 5.94 -6.83 -15.25
N LYS A 73 6.01 -6.13 -14.12
CA LYS A 73 4.86 -5.69 -13.32
C LYS A 73 4.55 -4.25 -13.70
N LEU A 74 3.26 -3.93 -13.81
CA LEU A 74 2.84 -2.54 -13.90
C LEU A 74 3.29 -1.82 -12.62
N LYS A 75 3.74 -0.58 -12.76
CA LYS A 75 4.13 0.25 -11.62
C LYS A 75 2.90 0.40 -10.69
N HIS A 76 3.10 0.19 -9.40
CA HIS A 76 2.03 0.36 -8.42
C HIS A 76 1.56 1.82 -8.38
N ILE A 77 0.25 2.04 -8.50
CA ILE A 77 -0.39 3.35 -8.40
C ILE A 77 -1.26 3.32 -7.13
N PRO A 78 -1.05 4.23 -6.17
CA PRO A 78 -1.87 4.30 -4.97
C PRO A 78 -3.29 4.77 -5.29
N ASN A 79 -4.19 4.70 -4.31
CA ASN A 79 -5.57 5.17 -4.51
C ASN A 79 -5.58 6.70 -4.71
N LEU A 80 -6.16 7.14 -5.84
CA LEU A 80 -6.27 8.54 -6.24
C LEU A 80 -7.64 9.16 -5.90
N THR A 81 -8.48 8.46 -5.14
CA THR A 81 -9.81 8.97 -4.73
C THR A 81 -9.68 10.33 -4.03
N GLY A 82 -10.55 11.29 -4.39
CA GLY A 82 -10.53 12.64 -3.82
C GLY A 82 -9.41 13.55 -4.34
N THR A 83 -8.57 13.07 -5.25
CA THR A 83 -7.59 13.89 -5.97
C THR A 83 -8.12 14.32 -7.35
N LYS A 84 -7.41 15.21 -8.03
CA LYS A 84 -7.73 15.62 -9.41
C LYS A 84 -7.68 14.46 -10.41
N ASP A 85 -6.88 13.44 -10.11
CA ASP A 85 -6.66 12.27 -10.95
C ASP A 85 -7.56 11.08 -10.55
N ALA A 86 -8.61 11.33 -9.75
CA ALA A 86 -9.57 10.30 -9.38
C ALA A 86 -10.24 9.71 -10.63
N TYR A 87 -10.44 8.39 -10.63
CA TYR A 87 -11.17 7.72 -11.69
C TYR A 87 -12.66 8.04 -11.61
N TYR A 88 -13.21 8.64 -12.66
CA TYR A 88 -14.64 8.84 -12.84
C TYR A 88 -15.13 7.93 -13.96
N PRO A 89 -16.07 6.99 -13.70
CA PRO A 89 -16.61 6.15 -14.75
C PRO A 89 -17.36 7.02 -15.76
N ASN A 90 -16.91 7.01 -17.02
CA ASN A 90 -17.63 7.69 -18.10
C ASN A 90 -19.02 7.05 -18.25
N GLN A 91 -20.07 7.79 -17.89
CA GLN A 91 -21.46 7.42 -18.16
C GLN A 91 -21.82 7.60 -19.65
N LYS A 92 -20.97 7.15 -20.57
CA LYS A 92 -21.36 7.02 -21.97
C LYS A 92 -22.22 5.76 -22.08
N VAL A 93 -23.48 5.89 -21.68
CA VAL A 93 -24.49 4.89 -21.98
C VAL A 93 -24.64 4.89 -23.50
N LYS A 94 -24.26 3.80 -24.15
CA LYS A 94 -24.55 3.61 -25.56
C LYS A 94 -26.06 3.48 -25.68
N ASN A 95 -26.71 4.47 -26.28
CA ASN A 95 -28.14 4.36 -26.57
C ASN A 95 -28.33 3.26 -27.61
N TYR A 96 -29.09 2.21 -27.26
CA TYR A 96 -29.38 1.09 -28.16
C TYR A 96 -30.41 1.45 -29.25
N TYR A 97 -31.07 2.60 -29.11
CA TYR A 97 -32.02 3.13 -30.08
C TYR A 97 -31.67 4.59 -30.37
N GLU A 98 -31.91 5.00 -31.60
CA GLU A 98 -31.85 6.40 -32.00
C GLU A 98 -33.20 7.05 -31.76
N ARG A 99 -33.19 8.25 -31.19
CA ARG A 99 -34.40 9.03 -30.99
C ARG A 99 -34.86 9.57 -32.34
N TRP A 100 -36.08 9.24 -32.75
CA TRP A 100 -36.67 9.78 -33.96
C TRP A 100 -36.66 11.33 -33.91
N SER A 101 -36.17 11.96 -34.97
CA SER A 101 -36.05 13.41 -35.11
C SER A 101 -36.91 13.91 -36.29
N PRO A 102 -37.98 14.69 -36.05
CA PRO A 102 -38.97 15.05 -37.05
C PRO A 102 -38.51 15.98 -38.20
N ASN A 103 -37.35 16.59 -38.09
CA ASN A 103 -36.93 17.72 -38.95
C ASN A 103 -35.72 17.41 -39.85
N HIS A 104 -35.60 16.17 -40.32
CA HIS A 104 -34.61 15.79 -41.34
C HIS A 104 -35.29 15.30 -42.61
#